data_AF-A3DLX1-F1
#
_entry.id   AF-A3DLX1-F1
#
_cell.length_a   1.000
_cell.length_b   1.000
_cell.length_c   1.000
_cell.angle_alpha   90.00
_cell.angle_beta   90.00
_cell.angle_gamma   90.00
#
_symmetry.space_group_name_H-M   'P 1'
#
loop_
_entity.id
_entity.type
_entity.pdbx_description
1 polymer ?
#
loop_
_entity_poly.entity_id
_entity_poly.type
_entity_poly.pdbx_seq_one_letter_code
_entity_poly.pdbx_strand_id
1 'polypeptide(L)'
;MVRYPDFLRHIVNTKLSELTRKYRELTGHIDEIRKEISKAESKYGFSSFGGNPENLANYLLSDDFNLIISSFKAANSLKALEEILVEAKKAYSELPNVVKAIDMVLEKLRASEKGATMVSHASLKDLASKIGNILKELRIKAEVKIRDNDIVLSIPDKGSIVIKPYEASLETIISITIKTKPEKLEELLKKASEILNLEESIGVAENKEK
;
A
#
# COMPACT_ATOMS: atom_id res chain seq x y z
N MET A 1 32.62 17.24 -7.99
CA MET A 1 31.59 16.70 -8.91
C MET A 1 30.96 15.50 -8.24
N VAL A 2 29.64 15.48 -8.07
CA VAL A 2 28.93 14.33 -7.50
C VAL A 2 28.78 13.29 -8.61
N ARG A 3 29.44 12.13 -8.48
CA ARG A 3 29.52 11.10 -9.53
C ARG A 3 28.23 10.28 -9.68
N TYR A 4 27.44 10.15 -8.61
CA TYR A 4 26.20 9.36 -8.60
C TYR A 4 25.04 10.18 -8.02
N PRO A 5 23.82 10.06 -8.57
CA PRO A 5 22.66 10.72 -7.98
C PRO A 5 22.46 10.23 -6.54
N ASP A 6 22.01 11.13 -5.67
CA ASP A 6 21.67 10.78 -4.29
C ASP A 6 20.41 9.90 -4.20
N PHE A 7 20.49 8.81 -3.44
CA PHE A 7 19.46 7.76 -3.40
C PHE A 7 18.12 8.30 -2.91
N LEU A 8 18.12 9.03 -1.77
CA LEU A 8 16.90 9.58 -1.21
C LEU A 8 16.38 10.73 -2.09
N ARG A 9 17.24 11.71 -2.39
CA ARG A 9 16.81 12.98 -2.98
C ARG A 9 16.40 12.85 -4.44
N HIS A 10 17.11 12.06 -5.24
CA HIS A 10 16.90 12.02 -6.69
C HIS A 10 16.16 10.77 -7.16
N ILE A 11 16.24 9.65 -6.41
CA ILE A 11 15.61 8.39 -6.83
C ILE A 11 14.31 8.17 -6.05
N VAL A 12 14.42 7.99 -4.73
CA VAL A 12 13.28 7.69 -3.86
C VAL A 12 12.24 8.79 -3.91
N ASN A 13 12.63 10.05 -3.68
CA ASN A 13 11.67 11.16 -3.62
C ASN A 13 10.93 11.39 -4.93
N THR A 14 11.58 11.18 -6.07
CA THR A 14 10.95 11.27 -7.40
C THR A 14 9.83 10.24 -7.51
N LYS A 15 10.12 8.98 -7.20
CA LYS A 15 9.15 7.87 -7.26
C LYS A 15 8.03 7.98 -6.23
N LEU A 16 8.37 8.35 -5.00
CA LEU A 16 7.37 8.58 -3.95
C LEU A 16 6.44 9.74 -4.29
N SER A 17 6.95 10.81 -4.90
CA SER A 17 6.11 11.95 -5.32
C SER A 17 5.15 11.59 -6.44
N GLU A 18 5.56 10.75 -7.38
CA GLU A 18 4.67 10.17 -8.41
C GLU A 18 3.56 9.34 -7.74
N LEU A 19 3.89 8.57 -6.71
CA LEU A 19 2.94 7.74 -5.98
C LEU A 19 1.92 8.57 -5.19
N THR A 20 2.36 9.61 -4.48
CA THR A 20 1.48 10.53 -3.74
C THR A 20 0.49 11.25 -4.66
N ARG A 21 0.91 11.58 -5.89
CA ARG A 21 0.01 12.19 -6.89
C ARG A 21 -1.08 11.23 -7.35
N LYS A 22 -0.78 9.94 -7.38
CA LYS A 22 -1.69 8.89 -7.83
C LYS A 22 -2.61 8.37 -6.72
N TYR A 23 -2.13 8.34 -5.48
CA TYR A 23 -2.84 7.83 -4.30
C TYR A 23 -2.65 8.82 -3.13
N ARG A 24 -3.58 9.77 -3.03
CA ARG A 24 -3.47 10.90 -2.09
C ARG A 24 -3.63 10.47 -0.64
N GLU A 25 -4.38 9.40 -0.43
CA GLU A 25 -4.61 8.71 0.84
C GLU A 25 -3.33 8.10 1.45
N LEU A 26 -2.31 7.79 0.64
CA LEU A 26 -1.05 7.21 1.10
C LEU A 26 -0.01 8.24 1.55
N THR A 27 -0.34 9.54 1.54
CA THR A 27 0.61 10.62 1.82
C THR A 27 1.31 10.46 3.18
N GLY A 28 0.56 10.10 4.24
CA GLY A 28 1.11 9.91 5.59
C GLY A 28 2.16 8.79 5.65
N HIS A 29 1.84 7.62 5.07
CA HIS A 29 2.77 6.50 5.01
C HIS A 29 4.00 6.80 4.15
N ILE A 30 3.85 7.55 3.06
CA ILE A 30 4.97 7.96 2.22
C ILE A 30 5.93 8.88 2.98
N ASP A 31 5.41 9.81 3.79
CA ASP A 31 6.24 10.69 4.60
C ASP A 31 6.98 9.95 5.72
N GLU A 32 6.38 8.90 6.28
CA GLU A 32 7.06 7.98 7.20
C GLU A 32 8.21 7.24 6.51
N ILE A 33 7.97 6.67 5.33
CA ILE A 33 9.00 6.00 4.52
C ILE A 33 10.17 6.96 4.24
N ARG A 34 9.89 8.22 3.87
CA ARG A 34 10.94 9.24 3.66
C ARG A 34 11.77 9.49 4.92
N LYS A 35 11.11 9.61 6.08
CA LYS A 35 11.80 9.84 7.35
C LYS A 35 12.72 8.67 7.70
N GLU A 36 12.25 7.43 7.54
CA GLU A 36 13.05 6.24 7.83
C GLU A 36 14.25 6.11 6.89
N ILE A 37 14.08 6.36 5.59
CA ILE A 37 15.19 6.35 4.64
C ILE A 37 16.19 7.48 4.96
N SER A 38 15.72 8.65 5.39
CA SER A 38 16.61 9.76 5.79
C SER A 38 17.44 9.45 7.05
N LYS A 39 16.84 8.78 8.04
CA LYS A 39 17.57 8.27 9.21
C LYS A 39 18.62 7.25 8.79
N ALA A 40 18.25 6.33 7.89
CA ALA A 40 19.18 5.34 7.35
C ALA A 40 20.33 5.97 6.56
N GLU A 41 20.05 6.98 5.74
CA GLU A 41 21.08 7.72 5.00
C GLU A 41 22.13 8.31 5.94
N SER A 42 21.69 8.88 7.06
CA SER A 42 22.59 9.40 8.10
C SER A 42 23.35 8.29 8.83
N LYS A 43 22.67 7.18 9.15
CA LYS A 43 23.25 6.04 9.89
C LYS A 43 24.30 5.26 9.09
N TYR A 44 24.02 4.98 7.81
CA TYR A 44 24.89 4.21 6.93
C TYR A 44 25.82 5.08 6.09
N GLY A 45 25.58 6.39 6.04
CA GLY A 45 26.44 7.35 5.35
C GLY A 45 26.50 7.12 3.83
N PHE A 46 25.37 6.80 3.20
CA PHE A 46 25.31 6.52 1.75
C PHE A 46 24.92 7.73 0.88
N SER A 47 24.77 8.92 1.48
CA SER A 47 24.45 10.13 0.71
C SER A 47 25.56 10.47 -0.29
N SER A 48 25.18 10.94 -1.47
CA SER A 48 26.13 11.45 -2.45
C SER A 48 26.69 12.84 -2.07
N PHE A 49 26.14 13.49 -1.03
CA PHE A 49 26.55 14.81 -0.54
C PHE A 49 27.32 14.70 0.78
N GLY A 50 28.49 14.07 0.74
CA GLY A 50 29.39 13.94 1.90
C GLY A 50 29.39 12.55 2.55
N GLY A 51 28.74 11.56 1.96
CA GLY A 51 28.87 10.14 2.29
C GLY A 51 29.58 9.35 1.19
N ASN A 52 29.44 8.02 1.26
CA ASN A 52 29.93 7.09 0.26
C ASN A 52 28.75 6.28 -0.33
N PRO A 53 28.36 6.51 -1.59
CA PRO A 53 27.29 5.76 -2.25
C PRO A 53 27.44 4.23 -2.23
N GLU A 54 28.66 3.70 -2.10
CA GLU A 54 28.87 2.25 -1.94
C GLU A 54 28.22 1.69 -0.67
N ASN A 55 28.10 2.50 0.38
CA ASN A 55 27.47 2.10 1.64
C ASN A 55 25.96 1.84 1.49
N LEU A 56 25.35 2.22 0.35
CA LEU A 56 23.97 1.86 0.06
C LEU A 56 23.77 0.33 0.10
N ALA A 57 24.79 -0.44 -0.31
CA ALA A 57 24.75 -1.89 -0.22
C ALA A 57 24.55 -2.39 1.21
N ASN A 58 25.21 -1.77 2.19
CA ASN A 58 25.09 -2.13 3.60
C ASN A 58 23.67 -1.86 4.12
N TYR A 59 23.09 -0.73 3.72
CA TYR A 59 21.71 -0.41 4.06
C TYR A 59 20.73 -1.41 3.44
N LEU A 60 20.82 -1.67 2.13
CA LEU A 60 19.91 -2.58 1.42
C LEU A 60 19.91 -4.01 1.98
N LEU A 61 21.01 -4.44 2.59
CA LEU A 61 21.16 -5.75 3.22
C LEU A 61 20.88 -5.75 4.74
N SER A 62 20.54 -4.61 5.32
CA SER A 62 20.28 -4.44 6.75
C SER A 62 18.84 -4.73 7.15
N ASP A 63 18.63 -4.95 8.45
CA ASP A 63 17.30 -5.05 9.03
C ASP A 63 16.49 -3.76 8.94
N ASP A 64 17.15 -2.60 8.92
CA ASP A 64 16.47 -1.32 8.74
C ASP A 64 15.78 -1.25 7.37
N PHE A 65 16.38 -1.84 6.34
CA PHE A 65 15.75 -1.92 5.02
C PHE A 65 14.65 -2.97 4.96
N ASN A 66 14.74 -4.05 5.76
CA ASN A 66 13.62 -4.99 5.92
C ASN A 66 12.37 -4.28 6.50
N LEU A 67 12.54 -3.29 7.39
CA LEU A 67 11.44 -2.47 7.89
C LEU A 67 10.82 -1.59 6.79
N ILE A 68 11.64 -1.07 5.87
CA ILE A 68 11.13 -0.35 4.69
C ILE A 68 10.30 -1.27 3.80
N ILE A 69 10.80 -2.48 3.52
CA ILE A 69 10.05 -3.47 2.74
C ILE A 69 8.69 -3.74 3.41
N SER A 70 8.66 -3.94 4.72
CA SER A 70 7.42 -4.12 5.50
C SER A 70 6.49 -2.91 5.43
N SER A 71 7.03 -1.70 5.43
CA SER A 71 6.25 -0.46 5.30
C SER A 71 5.60 -0.33 3.92
N PHE A 72 6.34 -0.61 2.84
CA PHE A 72 5.79 -0.66 1.48
C PHE A 72 4.77 -1.80 1.29
N LYS A 73 4.97 -2.94 1.97
CA LYS A 73 4.00 -4.04 2.02
C LYS A 73 2.69 -3.63 2.70
N ALA A 74 2.77 -2.99 3.87
CA ALA A 74 1.60 -2.50 4.60
C ALA A 74 0.81 -1.46 3.77
N ALA A 75 1.51 -0.63 3.00
CA ALA A 75 0.91 0.37 2.12
C ALA A 75 0.52 -0.15 0.72
N ASN A 76 0.57 -1.47 0.47
CA ASN A 76 0.30 -2.10 -0.84
C ASN A 76 1.03 -1.42 -2.02
N SER A 77 2.26 -0.97 -1.79
CA SER A 77 3.04 -0.16 -2.74
C SER A 77 4.39 -0.80 -3.07
N LEU A 78 4.52 -2.12 -2.86
CA LEU A 78 5.73 -2.89 -3.19
C LEU A 78 6.23 -2.66 -4.62
N LYS A 79 5.32 -2.51 -5.59
CA LYS A 79 5.68 -2.19 -6.98
C LYS A 79 6.50 -0.90 -7.09
N ALA A 80 6.20 0.10 -6.26
CA ALA A 80 6.96 1.34 -6.24
C ALA A 80 8.34 1.16 -5.63
N LEU A 81 8.47 0.30 -4.62
CA LEU A 81 9.77 -0.09 -4.09
C LEU A 81 10.60 -0.82 -5.16
N GLU A 82 9.98 -1.72 -5.95
CA GLU A 82 10.66 -2.35 -7.09
C GLU A 82 11.11 -1.31 -8.13
N GLU A 83 10.26 -0.35 -8.48
CA GLU A 83 10.63 0.71 -9.43
C GLU A 83 11.78 1.59 -8.90
N ILE A 84 11.79 1.91 -7.60
CA ILE A 84 12.90 2.61 -6.94
C ILE A 84 14.19 1.81 -7.07
N LEU A 85 14.15 0.51 -6.78
CA LEU A 85 15.31 -0.37 -6.83
C LEU A 85 15.84 -0.56 -8.25
N VAL A 86 14.94 -0.69 -9.25
CA VAL A 86 15.32 -0.77 -10.66
C VAL A 86 16.00 0.52 -11.13
N GLU A 87 15.49 1.68 -10.72
CA GLU A 87 16.10 2.96 -11.07
C GLU A 87 17.45 3.17 -10.37
N ALA A 88 17.54 2.78 -9.09
CA ALA A 88 18.80 2.75 -8.35
C ALA A 88 19.83 1.84 -9.03
N LYS A 89 19.43 0.65 -9.51
CA LYS A 89 20.33 -0.27 -10.20
C LYS A 89 20.97 0.36 -11.45
N LYS A 90 20.19 1.14 -12.22
CA LYS A 90 20.72 1.86 -13.39
C LYS A 90 21.69 2.96 -12.96
N ALA A 91 21.29 3.76 -11.98
CA ALA A 91 22.04 4.89 -11.48
C ALA A 91 23.39 4.50 -10.86
N TYR A 92 23.46 3.35 -10.20
CA TYR A 92 24.66 2.81 -9.54
C TYR A 92 25.29 1.63 -10.30
N SER A 93 25.06 1.53 -11.62
CA SER A 93 25.53 0.40 -12.45
C SER A 93 27.05 0.17 -12.39
N GLU A 94 27.83 1.20 -12.10
CA GLU A 94 29.29 1.12 -11.94
C GLU A 94 29.75 0.67 -10.53
N LEU A 95 28.83 0.43 -9.60
CA LEU A 95 29.12 0.00 -8.22
C LEU A 95 28.67 -1.46 -8.03
N PRO A 96 29.54 -2.46 -8.28
CA PRO A 96 29.14 -3.87 -8.31
C PRO A 96 28.49 -4.35 -7.00
N ASN A 97 28.97 -3.85 -5.86
CA ASN A 97 28.44 -4.20 -4.54
C ASN A 97 27.00 -3.72 -4.35
N VAL A 98 26.70 -2.50 -4.81
CA VAL A 98 25.36 -1.92 -4.75
C VAL A 98 24.42 -2.65 -5.71
N VAL A 99 24.86 -2.88 -6.95
CA VAL A 99 24.09 -3.63 -7.95
C VAL A 99 23.73 -5.03 -7.44
N LYS A 100 24.70 -5.75 -6.87
CA LYS A 100 24.49 -7.08 -6.28
C LYS A 100 23.51 -7.04 -5.11
N ALA A 101 23.63 -6.06 -4.22
CA ALA A 101 22.70 -5.90 -3.10
C ALA A 101 21.27 -5.63 -3.59
N ILE A 102 21.10 -4.77 -4.59
CA ILE A 102 19.80 -4.50 -5.22
C ILE A 102 19.22 -5.77 -5.85
N ASP A 103 20.03 -6.54 -6.57
CA ASP A 103 19.56 -7.79 -7.19
C ASP A 103 19.08 -8.81 -6.14
N MET A 104 19.85 -8.98 -5.05
CA MET A 104 19.44 -9.84 -3.94
C MET A 104 18.12 -9.39 -3.31
N VAL A 105 17.92 -8.08 -3.13
CA VAL A 105 16.66 -7.53 -2.63
C VAL A 105 15.52 -7.78 -3.60
N LEU A 106 15.70 -7.48 -4.89
CA LEU A 106 14.67 -7.70 -5.91
C LEU A 106 14.28 -9.17 -6.02
N GLU A 107 15.24 -10.08 -5.94
CA GLU A 107 14.97 -11.52 -5.88
C GLU A 107 14.17 -11.91 -4.64
N LYS A 108 14.53 -11.37 -3.46
CA LYS A 108 13.75 -11.57 -2.22
C LYS A 108 12.33 -11.03 -2.34
N LEU A 109 12.14 -9.86 -2.93
CA LEU A 109 10.82 -9.26 -3.15
C LEU A 109 9.97 -10.16 -4.05
N ARG A 110 10.53 -10.62 -5.18
CA ARG A 110 9.84 -11.52 -6.12
C ARG A 110 9.61 -12.93 -5.56
N ALA A 111 10.51 -13.43 -4.74
CA ALA A 111 10.33 -14.70 -4.03
C ALA A 111 9.26 -14.58 -2.94
N SER A 112 9.23 -13.45 -2.23
CA SER A 112 8.15 -13.11 -1.29
C SER A 112 6.81 -12.94 -2.00
N GLU A 113 6.78 -12.39 -3.22
CA GLU A 113 5.58 -12.38 -4.05
C GLU A 113 5.18 -13.80 -4.44
N LYS A 114 6.10 -14.69 -4.81
CA LYS A 114 5.76 -16.11 -5.05
C LYS A 114 5.24 -16.85 -3.81
N GLY A 115 5.59 -16.41 -2.60
CA GLY A 115 5.08 -16.95 -1.33
C GLY A 115 3.77 -16.33 -0.85
N ALA A 116 3.52 -15.05 -1.14
CA ALA A 116 2.28 -14.34 -0.79
C ALA A 116 1.20 -14.42 -1.90
N THR A 117 1.61 -14.75 -3.13
CA THR A 117 0.74 -14.93 -4.30
C THR A 117 0.35 -16.41 -4.45
N MET A 118 -0.34 -16.96 -3.45
CA MET A 118 -1.16 -18.15 -3.65
C MET A 118 -2.42 -18.10 -2.77
N VAL A 119 -3.28 -17.11 -2.99
CA VAL A 119 -4.66 -17.52 -3.28
C VAL A 119 -4.63 -17.85 -4.76
N SER A 120 -4.35 -19.12 -5.09
CA SER A 120 -4.37 -19.56 -6.48
C SER A 120 -5.72 -19.16 -7.11
N HIS A 121 -5.78 -18.92 -8.42
CA HIS A 121 -7.09 -18.73 -9.09
C HIS A 121 -8.07 -19.88 -8.80
N ALA A 122 -7.57 -21.08 -8.47
CA ALA A 122 -8.38 -22.19 -7.97
C ALA A 122 -8.97 -21.89 -6.58
N SER A 123 -8.16 -21.40 -5.63
CA SER A 123 -8.59 -21.00 -4.28
C SER A 123 -9.60 -19.83 -4.27
N LEU A 124 -9.47 -18.86 -5.19
CA LEU A 124 -10.46 -17.79 -5.36
C LEU A 124 -11.79 -18.32 -5.93
N LYS A 125 -11.73 -19.25 -6.88
CA LYS A 125 -12.93 -19.93 -7.40
C LYS A 125 -13.61 -20.77 -6.33
N ASP A 126 -12.85 -21.44 -5.48
CA ASP A 126 -13.38 -22.21 -4.35
C ASP A 126 -14.08 -21.30 -3.34
N LEU A 127 -13.47 -20.16 -3.01
CA LEU A 127 -14.07 -19.17 -2.11
C LEU A 127 -15.34 -18.57 -2.74
N ALA A 128 -15.31 -18.18 -4.01
CA ALA A 128 -16.46 -17.66 -4.74
C ALA A 128 -17.60 -18.70 -4.82
N SER A 129 -17.27 -19.98 -4.98
CA SER A 129 -18.25 -21.07 -4.99
C SER A 129 -18.87 -21.30 -3.62
N LYS A 130 -18.08 -21.27 -2.54
CA LYS A 130 -18.59 -21.34 -1.15
C LYS A 130 -19.53 -20.19 -0.86
N ILE A 131 -19.14 -18.95 -1.22
CA ILE A 131 -20.00 -17.77 -1.06
C ILE A 131 -21.30 -17.94 -1.87
N GLY A 132 -21.20 -18.41 -3.11
CA GLY A 132 -22.37 -18.70 -3.96
C GLY A 132 -23.33 -19.71 -3.33
N ASN A 133 -22.83 -20.74 -2.65
CA ASN A 133 -23.66 -21.72 -1.95
C ASN A 133 -24.35 -21.12 -0.72
N ILE A 134 -23.63 -20.34 0.09
CA ILE A 134 -24.21 -19.63 1.24
C ILE A 134 -25.33 -18.69 0.79
N LEU A 135 -25.12 -17.95 -0.31
CA LEU A 135 -26.14 -17.06 -0.86
C LEU A 135 -27.40 -17.81 -1.31
N LYS A 136 -27.25 -19.01 -1.90
CA LYS A 136 -28.37 -19.88 -2.28
C LYS A 136 -29.13 -20.39 -1.06
N GLU A 137 -28.44 -20.84 -0.02
CA GLU A 137 -29.04 -21.29 1.24
C GLU A 137 -29.84 -20.15 1.90
N LEU A 138 -29.27 -18.95 1.92
CA LEU A 138 -29.90 -17.74 2.46
C LEU A 138 -30.97 -17.13 1.52
N ARG A 139 -31.19 -17.71 0.33
CA ARG A 139 -32.11 -17.22 -0.71
C ARG A 139 -31.86 -15.76 -1.12
N ILE A 140 -30.61 -15.31 -1.05
CA ILE A 140 -30.21 -13.97 -1.44
C ILE A 140 -29.94 -13.98 -2.96
N LYS A 141 -30.67 -13.14 -3.69
CA LYS A 141 -30.39 -12.90 -5.12
C LYS A 141 -29.16 -12.00 -5.22
N ALA A 142 -28.00 -12.60 -5.49
CA ALA A 142 -26.76 -11.88 -5.71
C ALA A 142 -25.95 -12.56 -6.82
N GLU A 143 -25.19 -11.76 -7.57
CA GLU A 143 -24.26 -12.23 -8.59
C GLU A 143 -22.83 -12.20 -8.04
N VAL A 144 -22.11 -13.31 -8.14
CA VAL A 144 -20.70 -13.41 -7.71
C VAL A 144 -19.82 -13.39 -8.95
N LYS A 145 -18.91 -12.42 -9.02
CA LYS A 145 -17.91 -12.28 -10.09
C LYS A 145 -16.52 -12.23 -9.48
N ILE A 146 -15.55 -12.82 -10.18
CA ILE A 146 -14.14 -12.62 -9.88
C ILE A 146 -13.64 -11.55 -10.84
N ARG A 147 -13.05 -10.48 -10.29
CA ARG A 147 -12.44 -9.41 -11.08
C ARG A 147 -11.02 -9.21 -10.58
N ASP A 148 -10.05 -9.40 -11.45
CA ASP A 148 -8.62 -9.38 -11.13
C ASP A 148 -8.30 -10.39 -10.01
N ASN A 149 -8.12 -9.92 -8.76
CA ASN A 149 -7.88 -10.75 -7.58
C ASN A 149 -8.98 -10.61 -6.50
N ASP A 150 -10.09 -9.96 -6.85
CA ASP A 150 -11.17 -9.60 -5.92
C ASP A 150 -12.41 -10.44 -6.22
N ILE A 151 -13.18 -10.75 -5.17
CA ILE A 151 -14.53 -11.30 -5.31
C ILE A 151 -15.54 -10.18 -5.17
N VAL A 152 -16.30 -9.95 -6.23
CA VAL A 152 -17.35 -8.93 -6.28
C VAL A 152 -18.71 -9.62 -6.19
N LEU A 153 -19.44 -9.28 -5.15
CA LEU A 153 -20.81 -9.70 -4.88
C LEU A 153 -21.73 -8.53 -5.23
N SER A 154 -22.54 -8.66 -6.27
CA SER A 154 -23.51 -7.65 -6.67
C SER A 154 -24.90 -8.07 -6.22
N ILE A 155 -25.54 -7.26 -5.37
CA ILE A 155 -26.91 -7.47 -4.92
C ILE A 155 -27.80 -6.45 -5.64
N PRO A 156 -28.67 -6.88 -6.58
CA PRO A 156 -29.53 -5.98 -7.35
C PRO A 156 -30.29 -5.02 -6.44
N ASP A 157 -30.27 -3.74 -6.79
CA ASP A 157 -30.96 -2.65 -6.09
C ASP A 157 -30.59 -2.44 -4.61
N LYS A 158 -29.55 -3.11 -4.10
CA LYS A 158 -29.11 -3.02 -2.71
C LYS A 158 -27.64 -2.64 -2.54
N GLY A 159 -26.79 -2.96 -3.51
CA GLY A 159 -25.39 -2.55 -3.51
C GLY A 159 -24.43 -3.66 -3.92
N SER A 160 -23.18 -3.55 -3.50
CA SER A 160 -22.14 -4.52 -3.78
C SER A 160 -21.21 -4.75 -2.58
N ILE A 161 -20.66 -5.95 -2.47
CA ILE A 161 -19.61 -6.27 -1.52
C ILE A 161 -18.39 -6.66 -2.33
N VAL A 162 -17.26 -6.02 -2.08
CA VAL A 162 -15.98 -6.37 -2.67
C VAL A 162 -15.12 -7.01 -1.58
N ILE A 163 -14.74 -8.26 -1.79
CA ILE A 163 -13.86 -9.00 -0.89
C ILE A 163 -12.49 -9.06 -1.55
N LYS A 164 -11.51 -8.47 -0.88
CA LYS A 164 -10.11 -8.46 -1.29
C LYS A 164 -9.33 -9.38 -0.36
N PRO A 165 -8.78 -10.50 -0.88
CA PRO A 165 -7.90 -11.35 -0.10
C PRO A 165 -6.57 -10.63 0.19
N TYR A 166 -6.18 -10.58 1.47
CA TYR A 166 -4.91 -9.99 1.91
C TYR A 166 -4.16 -11.00 2.79
N GLU A 167 -3.19 -11.71 2.23
CA GLU A 167 -2.41 -12.76 2.91
C GLU A 167 -3.31 -13.76 3.69
N ALA A 168 -3.43 -13.58 5.02
CA ALA A 168 -4.21 -14.40 5.94
C ALA A 168 -5.55 -13.75 6.40
N SER A 169 -5.92 -12.60 5.84
CA SER A 169 -7.09 -11.80 6.21
C SER A 169 -7.93 -11.40 4.99
N LEU A 170 -9.17 -10.98 5.22
CA LEU A 170 -10.08 -10.54 4.17
C LEU A 170 -10.43 -9.07 4.41
N GLU A 171 -10.02 -8.19 3.51
CA GLU A 171 -10.55 -6.82 3.47
C GLU A 171 -11.91 -6.87 2.76
N THR A 172 -12.95 -6.38 3.42
CA THR A 172 -14.31 -6.38 2.87
C THR A 172 -14.83 -4.96 2.77
N ILE A 173 -15.08 -4.52 1.53
CA ILE A 173 -15.67 -3.22 1.24
C ILE A 173 -17.15 -3.44 0.94
N ILE A 174 -18.02 -2.85 1.77
CA ILE A 174 -19.48 -2.94 1.62
C ILE A 174 -19.99 -1.61 1.07
N SER A 175 -20.51 -1.64 -0.16
CA SER A 175 -21.20 -0.53 -0.80
C SER A 175 -22.69 -0.78 -0.74
N ILE A 176 -23.44 0.05 -0.01
CA ILE A 176 -24.90 -0.04 0.07
C ILE A 176 -25.52 1.08 -0.75
N THR A 177 -26.38 0.72 -1.69
CA THR A 177 -27.13 1.70 -2.49
C THR A 177 -28.52 1.85 -1.90
N ILE A 178 -28.81 3.01 -1.32
CA ILE A 178 -30.13 3.35 -0.78
C ILE A 178 -30.74 4.46 -1.63
N LYS A 179 -31.90 4.20 -2.22
CA LYS A 179 -32.70 5.28 -2.83
C LYS A 179 -33.27 6.14 -1.70
N THR A 180 -32.73 7.34 -1.53
CA THR A 180 -33.15 8.28 -0.49
C THR A 180 -33.51 9.64 -1.07
N LYS A 181 -34.35 10.39 -0.36
CA LYS A 181 -34.60 11.80 -0.66
C LYS A 181 -33.44 12.63 -0.10
N PRO A 182 -33.04 13.75 -0.73
CA PRO A 182 -31.92 14.59 -0.28
C PRO A 182 -32.02 14.99 1.20
N GLU A 183 -33.24 15.26 1.66
CA GLU A 183 -33.57 15.65 3.05
C GLU A 183 -33.19 14.60 4.11
N LYS A 184 -33.07 13.33 3.73
CA LYS A 184 -32.71 12.22 4.64
C LYS A 184 -31.22 11.87 4.61
N LEU A 185 -30.43 12.58 3.80
CA LEU A 185 -29.00 12.30 3.66
C LEU A 185 -28.23 12.59 4.95
N GLU A 186 -28.54 13.71 5.63
CA GLU A 186 -27.88 14.09 6.89
C GLU A 186 -28.13 13.06 8.00
N GLU A 187 -29.37 12.56 8.12
CA GLU A 187 -29.72 11.53 9.10
C GLU A 187 -28.97 10.21 8.83
N LEU A 188 -28.80 9.84 7.56
CA LEU A 188 -28.06 8.66 7.16
C LEU A 188 -26.56 8.79 7.44
N LEU A 189 -25.97 9.96 7.17
CA LEU A 189 -24.56 10.22 7.45
C LEU A 189 -24.28 10.18 8.96
N LYS A 190 -25.19 10.72 9.77
CA LYS A 190 -25.08 10.69 11.24
C LYS A 190 -25.14 9.26 11.80
N LYS A 191 -26.07 8.44 11.31
CA LYS A 191 -26.13 7.01 11.70
C LYS A 191 -24.90 6.24 11.25
N ALA A 192 -24.36 6.55 10.07
CA ALA A 192 -23.14 5.91 9.59
C ALA A 192 -21.93 6.28 10.46
N SER A 193 -21.79 7.54 10.91
CA SER A 193 -20.72 7.94 11.83
C SER A 193 -20.81 7.29 13.20
N GLU A 194 -22.03 7.10 13.72
CA GLU A 194 -22.29 6.38 14.98
C GLU A 194 -21.88 4.89 14.87
N ILE A 195 -22.27 4.21 13.78
CA ILE A 195 -21.90 2.81 13.54
C ILE A 195 -20.38 2.63 13.38
N LEU A 196 -19.72 3.61 12.76
CA LEU A 196 -18.28 3.58 12.52
C LEU A 196 -17.45 4.09 13.71
N ASN A 197 -18.08 4.45 14.85
CA ASN A 197 -17.42 5.05 16.01
C ASN A 197 -16.49 6.22 15.63
N LEU A 198 -16.91 7.06 14.68
CA LEU A 198 -16.12 8.22 14.23
C LEU A 198 -16.23 9.42 15.19
N GLU A 199 -16.77 9.24 16.40
CA GLU A 199 -16.80 10.28 17.41
C GLU A 199 -15.43 10.42 18.09
N GLU A 200 -14.55 11.25 17.52
CA GLU A 200 -13.53 11.93 18.30
C GLU A 200 -13.50 13.43 18.01
N SER A 201 -13.65 14.19 19.11
CA SER A 201 -12.84 15.39 19.37
C SER A 201 -12.96 16.55 18.39
N ILE A 202 -14.13 17.18 18.30
CA ILE A 202 -14.16 18.61 17.93
C ILE A 202 -13.69 19.41 19.15
N GLY A 203 -12.38 19.40 19.39
CA GLY A 203 -11.72 20.40 20.21
C GLY A 203 -11.83 21.73 19.48
N VAL A 204 -12.81 22.54 19.89
CA VAL A 204 -12.98 23.92 19.43
C VAL A 204 -11.68 24.66 19.75
N ALA A 205 -10.89 24.96 18.72
CA ALA A 205 -9.85 25.96 18.81
C ALA A 205 -10.57 27.32 18.99
N GLU A 206 -10.71 27.75 20.23
CA GLU A 206 -11.06 29.13 20.55
C GLU A 206 -9.99 30.04 19.94
N ASN A 207 -10.37 30.76 18.89
CA ASN A 207 -9.69 31.98 18.47
C ASN A 207 -9.71 32.95 19.65
N LYS A 208 -8.56 33.14 20.30
CA LYS A 208 -8.32 34.32 21.12
C LYS A 208 -7.63 35.37 20.25
N GLU A 209 -8.43 36.29 19.73
CA GLU A 209 -7.96 37.63 19.38
C GLU A 209 -7.39 38.30 20.64
N LYS A 210 -6.16 38.78 20.56
CA LYS A 210 -5.67 39.98 21.24
C LYS A 210 -4.54 40.59 20.43
#